data_AF-A0AAW1TW12-F1
#
_entry.id   AF-A0AAW1TW12-F1
#
_cell.length_a   1.000
_cell.length_b   1.000
_cell.length_c   1.000
_cell.angle_alpha   90.00
_cell.angle_beta   90.00
_cell.angle_gamma   90.00
#
_symmetry.space_group_name_H-M   'P 1'
#
loop_
_entity.id
_entity.type
_entity.pdbx_description
1 polymer ?
#
loop_
_entity_poly.entity_id
_entity_poly.type
_entity_poly.pdbx_seq_one_letter_code
_entity_poly.pdbx_strand_id
1 'polypeptide(L)'
;MMESMFHGLTRTDLRRMAYMLAKRNNLQNPFGESRMAGKKWLKLFLNRHKDKLAIRIPTGTSFARAFGFDEEKVDAFFSLLESFTLKITIHQIAFTTWMNQASQ
;
A
#
# COMPACT_ATOMS: atom_id res chain seq x y z
N MET A 1 15.39 1.61 -13.03
CA MET A 1 15.52 0.28 -12.39
C MET A 1 15.27 0.46 -10.89
N MET A 2 14.15 -0.09 -10.40
CA MET A 2 13.63 -0.22 -9.00
C MET A 2 12.09 -0.15 -9.03
N GLU A 3 11.52 0.63 -9.95
CA GLU A 3 10.07 0.75 -10.19
C GLU A 3 9.41 -0.61 -10.50
N SER A 4 10.13 -1.50 -11.18
CA SER A 4 9.69 -2.85 -11.52
C SER A 4 9.48 -3.77 -10.32
N MET A 5 10.08 -3.48 -9.16
CA MET A 5 9.86 -4.27 -7.93
C MET A 5 8.57 -3.89 -7.22
N PHE A 6 8.04 -2.70 -7.44
CA PHE A 6 6.82 -2.20 -6.79
C PHE A 6 5.56 -2.40 -7.64
N HIS A 7 5.70 -2.90 -8.86
CA HIS A 7 4.56 -3.31 -9.67
C HIS A 7 4.05 -4.66 -9.17
N GLY A 8 2.96 -4.64 -8.39
CA GLY A 8 2.23 -5.85 -8.03
C GLY A 8 1.82 -6.65 -9.27
N LEU A 9 1.50 -7.93 -9.06
CA LEU A 9 1.09 -8.87 -10.11
C LEU A 9 0.09 -8.24 -11.09
N THR A 10 0.53 -8.03 -12.34
CA THR A 10 -0.34 -7.42 -13.34
C THR A 10 -1.34 -8.44 -13.87
N ARG A 11 -2.43 -7.94 -14.47
CA ARG A 11 -3.41 -8.79 -15.16
C ARG A 11 -2.77 -9.64 -16.28
N THR A 12 -1.70 -9.14 -16.89
CA THR A 12 -0.95 -9.84 -17.95
C THR A 12 -0.16 -10.99 -17.34
N ASP A 13 0.50 -10.76 -16.21
CA ASP A 13 1.29 -11.78 -15.52
C ASP A 13 0.40 -12.90 -14.98
N LEU A 14 -0.76 -12.55 -14.40
CA LEU A 14 -1.73 -13.55 -13.95
C LEU A 14 -2.20 -14.46 -15.09
N ARG A 15 -2.40 -13.90 -16.28
CA ARG A 15 -2.80 -14.66 -17.47
C ARG A 15 -1.68 -15.56 -17.98
N ARG A 16 -0.41 -15.14 -17.89
CA ARG A 16 0.76 -15.98 -18.23
C ARG A 16 0.94 -17.11 -17.23
N MET A 17 0.87 -16.81 -15.93
CA MET A 17 0.99 -17.82 -14.88
C MET A 17 -0.10 -18.89 -14.98
N ALA A 18 -1.35 -18.49 -15.27
CA ALA A 18 -2.44 -19.44 -15.48
C ALA A 18 -2.16 -20.42 -16.64
N TYR A 19 -1.58 -19.93 -17.74
CA TYR A 19 -1.18 -20.76 -18.87
C TYR A 19 -0.05 -21.72 -18.48
N MET A 20 1.00 -21.21 -17.84
CA MET A 20 2.14 -22.01 -17.40
C MET A 20 1.72 -23.10 -16.41
N LEU A 21 0.84 -22.76 -15.47
CA LEU A 21 0.32 -23.71 -14.48
C LEU A 21 -0.53 -24.79 -15.14
N ALA A 22 -1.37 -24.43 -16.12
CA ALA A 22 -2.17 -25.39 -16.86
C ALA A 22 -1.30 -26.34 -17.70
N LYS A 23 -0.24 -25.83 -18.34
CA LYS A 23 0.74 -26.66 -19.06
C LYS A 23 1.54 -27.57 -18.13
N ARG A 24 2.04 -27.04 -17.00
CA ARG A 24 2.83 -27.82 -16.02
C ARG A 24 2.01 -28.95 -15.39
N ASN A 25 0.72 -28.73 -15.16
CA ASN A 25 -0.19 -29.74 -14.60
C ASN A 25 -0.88 -30.59 -15.68
N ASN A 26 -0.48 -30.48 -16.96
CA ASN A 26 -1.10 -31.19 -18.09
C ASN A 26 -2.64 -31.07 -18.14
N LEU A 27 -3.18 -29.94 -17.70
CA LEU A 27 -4.63 -29.69 -17.70
C LEU A 27 -5.09 -29.30 -19.10
N GLN A 28 -6.14 -29.95 -19.59
CA GLN A 28 -6.82 -29.53 -20.80
C GLN A 28 -7.36 -28.11 -20.59
N ASN A 29 -6.87 -27.17 -21.40
CA ASN A 29 -7.18 -25.76 -21.24
C ASN A 29 -7.54 -25.13 -22.59
N PRO A 30 -8.45 -24.15 -22.61
CA PRO A 30 -8.85 -23.44 -23.83
C PRO A 30 -7.86 -22.32 -24.19
N PHE A 31 -6.65 -22.32 -23.60
CA PHE A 31 -5.68 -21.26 -23.83
C PHE A 31 -4.93 -21.57 -25.14
N GLY A 32 -5.22 -20.81 -26.19
CA GLY A 32 -4.59 -20.97 -27.50
C GLY A 32 -3.07 -20.70 -27.49
N GLU A 33 -2.47 -20.67 -28.68
CA GLU A 33 -1.01 -20.51 -28.89
C GLU A 33 -0.42 -19.19 -28.36
N SER A 34 -1.26 -18.24 -27.94
CA SER A 34 -0.85 -16.96 -27.37
C SER A 34 -0.12 -17.06 -26.02
N ARG A 35 0.17 -18.27 -25.52
CA ARG A 35 0.90 -18.55 -24.26
C ARG A 35 0.34 -17.81 -23.03
N MET A 36 -0.96 -17.51 -23.07
CA MET A 36 -1.64 -16.67 -22.10
C MET A 36 -3.12 -17.06 -22.01
N ALA A 37 -3.67 -17.00 -20.79
CA ALA A 37 -5.10 -17.15 -20.61
C ALA A 37 -5.89 -16.00 -21.26
N GLY A 38 -7.14 -16.23 -21.66
CA GLY A 38 -8.00 -15.20 -22.27
C GLY A 38 -8.44 -14.11 -21.28
N LYS A 39 -8.79 -12.92 -21.80
CA LYS A 39 -9.36 -11.82 -20.97
C LYS A 39 -10.68 -12.25 -20.29
N LYS A 40 -11.52 -13.01 -21.01
CA LYS A 40 -12.79 -13.56 -20.48
C LYS A 40 -12.53 -14.54 -19.31
N TRP A 41 -11.53 -15.41 -19.45
CA TRP A 41 -11.14 -16.33 -18.39
C TRP A 41 -10.70 -15.58 -17.13
N LEU A 42 -9.86 -14.55 -17.27
CA LEU A 42 -9.40 -13.73 -16.15
C LEU A 42 -10.59 -13.11 -15.39
N LYS A 43 -11.55 -12.51 -16.11
CA LYS A 43 -12.74 -11.90 -15.50
C LYS A 43 -13.55 -12.92 -14.72
N LEU A 44 -13.79 -14.10 -15.29
CA LEU A 44 -14.54 -15.17 -14.64
C LEU A 44 -13.80 -15.75 -13.43
N PHE A 45 -12.48 -15.94 -13.54
CA PHE A 45 -11.63 -16.44 -12.46
C PHE A 45 -11.65 -15.50 -11.25
N LEU A 46 -11.45 -14.20 -11.48
CA LEU A 46 -11.56 -13.20 -10.42
C LEU A 46 -12.97 -13.11 -9.87
N ASN A 47 -14.00 -13.29 -10.70
CA ASN A 47 -15.39 -13.29 -10.25
C ASN A 47 -15.73 -14.47 -9.32
N ARG A 48 -15.12 -15.63 -9.56
CA ARG A 48 -15.32 -16.83 -8.72
C ARG A 48 -14.60 -16.75 -7.38
N HIS A 49 -13.48 -16.03 -7.32
CA HIS A 49 -12.62 -15.97 -6.14
C HIS A 49 -12.52 -14.54 -5.59
N LYS A 50 -13.58 -13.73 -5.69
CA LYS A 50 -13.59 -12.33 -5.23
C LYS A 50 -13.30 -12.18 -3.74
N ASP A 51 -13.65 -13.21 -2.97
CA ASP A 51 -13.44 -13.34 -1.54
C ASP A 51 -11.96 -13.53 -1.16
N LYS A 52 -11.17 -14.18 -2.04
CA LYS A 52 -9.77 -14.55 -1.76
C LYS A 52 -8.75 -13.82 -2.63
N LEU A 53 -9.15 -13.38 -3.82
CA LEU A 53 -8.27 -12.81 -4.84
C LEU A 53 -8.76 -11.43 -5.27
N ALA A 54 -7.96 -10.41 -4.94
CA ALA A 54 -8.12 -9.06 -5.44
C ALA A 54 -6.87 -8.66 -6.24
N ILE A 55 -7.03 -8.37 -7.54
CA ILE A 55 -5.97 -7.71 -8.30
C ILE A 55 -6.02 -6.24 -7.93
N ARG A 56 -5.17 -5.83 -6.99
CA ARG A 56 -4.99 -4.42 -6.68
C ARG A 56 -4.33 -3.76 -7.88
N ILE A 57 -4.99 -2.75 -8.43
CA ILE A 57 -4.29 -1.75 -9.22
C ILE A 57 -3.41 -1.03 -8.19
N PRO A 58 -2.08 -0.98 -8.36
CA PRO A 58 -1.27 -0.16 -7.48
C PRO A 58 -1.84 1.25 -7.53
N THR A 59 -2.47 1.69 -6.44
CA THR A 59 -2.77 3.10 -6.25
C THR A 59 -1.44 3.81 -6.41
N GLY A 60 -1.38 4.80 -7.29
CA GLY A 60 -0.16 5.55 -7.60
C GLY A 60 0.36 6.28 -6.37
N THR A 61 0.89 5.55 -5.40
CA THR A 61 1.83 6.05 -4.43
C THR A 61 3.02 6.45 -5.28
N SER A 62 3.09 7.74 -5.60
CA SER A 62 4.26 8.32 -6.22
C SER A 62 5.46 7.86 -5.42
N PHE A 63 6.57 7.59 -6.09
CA PHE A 63 7.83 7.20 -5.46
C PHE A 63 8.16 8.05 -4.22
N ALA A 64 7.88 9.37 -4.29
CA ALA A 64 8.01 10.32 -3.19
C ALA A 64 7.22 9.94 -1.92
N ARG A 65 6.07 9.27 -2.03
CA ARG A 65 5.31 8.76 -0.88
C ARG A 65 5.96 7.51 -0.29
N ALA A 66 6.40 6.56 -1.11
CA ALA A 66 7.08 5.36 -0.60
C ALA A 66 8.43 5.69 0.06
N PHE A 67 9.18 6.63 -0.52
CA PHE A 67 10.42 7.17 0.07
C PHE A 67 10.18 8.13 1.25
N GLY A 68 8.99 8.73 1.35
CA GLY A 68 8.64 9.62 2.45
C GLY A 68 8.38 8.89 3.77
N PHE A 69 8.16 7.57 3.74
CA PHE A 69 8.04 6.70 4.91
C PHE A 69 9.39 6.05 5.24
N ASP A 70 10.42 6.87 5.35
CA ASP A 70 11.71 6.46 5.91
C ASP A 70 11.70 6.64 7.43
N GLU A 71 12.29 5.71 8.18
CA GLU A 71 12.31 5.71 9.65
C GLU A 71 12.84 7.04 10.20
N GLU A 72 13.91 7.58 9.62
CA GLU A 72 14.51 8.84 10.06
C GLU A 72 13.58 10.04 9.82
N LYS A 73 12.81 10.01 8.72
CA LYS A 73 11.87 11.08 8.35
C LYS A 73 10.62 11.05 9.22
N VAL A 74 10.15 9.85 9.55
CA VAL A 74 9.02 9.63 10.44
C VAL A 74 9.39 10.04 11.86
N ASP A 75 10.57 9.65 12.34
CA ASP A 75 11.04 9.97 13.68
C ASP A 75 11.25 11.48 13.87
N ALA A 76 11.86 12.16 12.88
CA ALA A 76 11.99 13.61 12.89
C ALA A 76 10.64 14.35 12.94
N PHE A 77 9.63 13.85 12.22
CA PHE A 77 8.27 14.42 12.24
C PHE A 77 7.60 14.27 13.61
N PHE A 78 7.67 13.07 14.21
CA PHE A 78 7.07 12.82 15.52
C PHE A 78 7.82 13.53 16.66
N SER A 79 9.14 13.61 16.59
CA SER A 79 9.95 14.41 17.52
C SER A 79 9.57 15.89 17.50
N LEU A 80 9.35 16.45 16.30
CA LEU A 80 8.92 17.83 16.15
C LEU A 80 7.52 18.05 16.74
N LEU A 81 6.58 17.14 16.45
CA LEU A 81 5.23 17.14 17.02
C LEU A 81 5.27 17.10 18.54
N GLU A 82 6.04 16.21 19.15
CA GLU A 82 6.19 16.10 20.59
C GLU A 82 6.73 17.41 21.18
N SER A 83 7.74 18.03 20.54
CA SER A 83 8.30 19.30 21.00
C SER A 83 7.27 20.45 21.01
N PHE A 84 6.40 20.52 20.00
CA PHE A 84 5.35 21.54 19.93
C PHE A 84 4.25 21.27 20.96
N THR A 85 3.86 20.01 21.12
CA THR A 85 2.81 19.61 22.07
C THR A 85 3.26 19.90 23.50
N LEU A 86 4.51 19.56 23.85
CA LEU A 86 5.11 19.88 25.14
C LEU A 86 5.18 21.38 25.41
N LYS A 87 5.59 22.20 24.42
CA LYS A 87 5.61 23.66 24.56
C LYS A 87 4.22 24.22 24.84
N ILE A 88 3.21 23.80 24.09
CA ILE A 88 1.83 24.25 24.29
C ILE A 88 1.34 23.85 25.69
N THR A 89 1.60 22.62 26.12
CA THR A 89 1.24 22.14 27.47
C THR A 89 1.92 22.96 28.57
N ILE A 90 3.21 23.26 28.44
CA ILE A 90 3.95 24.08 29.42
C ILE A 90 3.39 25.51 29.45
N HIS A 91 3.11 26.12 28.30
CA HIS A 91 2.51 27.45 28.24
C HIS A 91 1.11 27.47 28.87
N GLN A 92 0.29 26.43 28.63
CA GLN A 92 -1.04 26.32 29.22
C GLN A 92 -0.98 26.18 30.74
N ILE A 93 -0.06 25.36 31.27
CA ILE A 93 0.14 25.17 32.72
C ILE A 93 0.69 26.44 33.37
N ALA A 94 1.63 27.13 32.73
CA ALA A 94 2.17 28.39 33.23
C ALA A 94 1.08 29.47 33.29
N PHE A 95 0.23 29.54 32.27
CA PHE A 95 -0.90 30.48 32.23
C PHE A 95 -1.94 30.18 33.32
N THR A 96 -2.33 28.92 33.53
CA THR A 96 -3.30 28.56 34.59
C THR A 96 -2.72 28.78 35.98
N THR A 97 -1.42 28.51 36.18
CA THR A 97 -0.74 28.75 37.46
C THR A 97 -0.65 30.25 37.76
N TRP A 98 -0.30 31.07 36.77
CA TRP A 98 -0.27 32.53 36.92
C TRP A 98 -1.66 33.10 37.20
N MET A 99 -2.70 32.65 36.48
CA MET A 99 -4.09 33.05 36.72
C MET A 99 -4.57 32.71 38.13
N ASN A 100 -4.22 31.53 38.65
CA ASN A 100 -4.59 31.12 40.02
C ASN A 100 -3.89 31.96 41.09
N GLN A 101 -2.64 32.38 40.83
CA GLN A 101 -1.87 33.19 41.76
C GLN A 101 -2.26 34.68 41.73
N ALA A 102 -2.77 35.17 40.59
CA ALA A 102 -3.33 36.52 40.47
C ALA A 102 -4.73 36.68 41.07
N SER A 103 -5.39 35.57 41.45
CA SER A 103 -6.73 35.55 42.05
C SER A 103 -6.73 35.43 43.58
N GLN A 104 -5.55 35.35 44.22
CA GLN A 104 -5.37 35.45 45.68
C GLN A 104 -4.83 36.83 46.06
#